data_AF-A0A943E555-F1
#
_entry.id   AF-A0A943E555-F1
#
_cell.length_a   1.000
_cell.length_b   1.000
_cell.length_c   1.000
_cell.angle_alpha   90.00
_cell.angle_beta   90.00
_cell.angle_gamma   90.00
#
_symmetry.space_group_name_H-M   'P 1'
#
loop_
_entity.id
_entity.type
_entity.pdbx_description
1 polymer ?
#
loop_
_entity_poly.entity_id
_entity_poly.type
_entity_poly.pdbx_seq_one_letter_code
_entity_poly.pdbx_strand_id
1 'polypeptide(L)'
;MKTLIDKFLSGETTIAEEKRLKQYFAPGNTVDPSLECYRQMFSFYSELAHRQKACNTAPRFKSRSRRVFAWISSAAAVALLVGAGLSQHFSQADDLASFYAGSYATVNGKRLTDIEDILKAQAEADAFCQRVEDMAAADFERLTSENLER
;
A
#
# COMPACT_ATOMS: atom_id res chain seq x y z
N MET A 1 -2.23 -13.91 64.31
CA MET A 1 -2.66 -13.05 63.19
C MET A 1 -2.05 -11.66 63.28
N LYS A 2 -2.16 -10.96 64.41
CA LYS A 2 -1.56 -9.64 64.63
C LYS A 2 -0.07 -9.53 64.24
N THR A 3 0.77 -10.46 64.71
CA THR A 3 2.21 -10.53 64.35
C THR A 3 2.46 -10.65 62.84
N LEU A 4 1.53 -11.26 62.10
CA LEU A 4 1.63 -11.41 60.65
C LEU A 4 1.31 -10.11 59.92
N ILE A 5 0.40 -9.31 60.48
CA ILE A 5 0.07 -7.98 59.98
C ILE A 5 1.24 -7.03 60.24
N ASP A 6 1.85 -7.08 61.43
CA ASP A 6 3.01 -6.22 61.74
C ASP A 6 4.18 -6.50 60.78
N LYS A 7 4.46 -7.78 60.49
CA LYS A 7 5.43 -8.18 59.46
C LYS A 7 5.06 -7.73 58.05
N PHE A 8 3.78 -7.72 57.72
CA PHE A 8 3.31 -7.24 56.41
C PHE A 8 3.54 -5.74 56.28
N LEU A 9 3.22 -4.99 57.33
CA LEU A 9 3.43 -3.54 57.40
C LEU A 9 4.93 -3.17 57.39
N SER A 10 5.80 -4.04 57.90
CA SER A 10 7.26 -3.88 57.80
C SER A 10 7.87 -4.39 56.48
N GLY A 11 7.08 -5.05 55.62
CA GLY A 11 7.55 -5.60 54.34
C GLY A 11 8.39 -6.88 54.46
N GLU A 12 8.33 -7.59 55.59
CA GLU A 12 9.10 -8.80 55.86
C GLU A 12 8.34 -10.11 55.57
N THR A 13 7.12 -10.02 55.05
CA THR A 13 6.30 -11.21 54.76
C THR A 13 6.80 -12.01 53.57
N THR A 14 6.67 -13.32 53.68
CA THR A 14 6.84 -14.25 52.56
C THR A 14 5.56 -14.40 51.73
N ILE A 15 5.68 -14.91 50.50
CA ILE A 15 4.53 -15.15 49.59
C ILE A 15 3.47 -16.07 50.25
N ALA A 16 3.90 -17.07 51.01
CA ALA A 16 3.00 -17.99 51.70
C ALA A 16 2.20 -17.29 52.81
N GLU A 17 2.85 -16.39 53.55
CA GLU A 17 2.25 -15.57 54.59
C GLU A 17 1.26 -14.55 54.03
N GLU A 18 1.60 -13.89 52.93
CA GLU A 18 0.69 -12.98 52.22
C GLU A 18 -0.56 -13.70 51.69
N LYS A 19 -0.40 -14.93 51.17
CA LYS A 19 -1.54 -15.76 50.75
C LYS A 19 -2.47 -16.05 51.94
N ARG A 20 -1.90 -16.30 53.11
CA ARG A 20 -2.65 -16.52 54.35
C ARG A 20 -3.37 -15.25 54.82
N LEU A 21 -2.73 -14.08 54.71
CA LEU A 21 -3.36 -12.77 54.96
C LEU A 21 -4.56 -12.54 54.04
N LYS A 22 -4.40 -12.79 52.73
CA LYS A 22 -5.48 -12.65 51.75
C LYS A 22 -6.67 -13.58 52.04
N GLN A 23 -6.41 -14.83 52.43
CA GLN A 23 -7.48 -15.76 52.81
C GLN A 23 -8.18 -15.34 54.10
N TYR A 24 -7.43 -14.87 55.09
CA TYR A 24 -8.01 -14.45 56.37
C TYR A 24 -9.00 -13.29 56.19
N PHE A 25 -8.65 -12.29 55.37
CA PHE A 25 -9.49 -11.12 55.09
C PHE A 25 -10.46 -11.29 53.91
N ALA A 26 -10.64 -12.51 53.40
CA ALA A 26 -11.54 -12.75 52.29
C ALA A 26 -13.01 -12.41 52.66
N PRO A 27 -13.83 -11.94 51.70
CA PRO A 27 -15.26 -11.75 51.93
C PRO A 27 -15.91 -13.03 52.45
N GLY A 28 -16.74 -12.92 53.48
CA GLY A 28 -17.40 -14.07 54.12
C GLY A 28 -16.65 -14.71 55.30
N ASN A 29 -15.40 -14.31 55.57
CA ASN A 29 -14.67 -14.77 56.75
C ASN A 29 -14.92 -13.86 57.97
N THR A 30 -15.05 -14.49 59.15
CA THR A 30 -15.14 -13.80 60.45
C THR A 30 -13.74 -13.35 60.88
N VAL A 31 -13.57 -12.04 61.01
CA VAL A 31 -12.31 -11.40 61.39
C VAL A 31 -12.41 -10.91 62.83
N ASP A 32 -11.28 -10.89 63.54
CA ASP A 32 -11.19 -10.36 64.90
C ASP A 32 -11.55 -8.85 64.90
N PRO A 33 -12.42 -8.37 65.80
CA PRO A 33 -12.82 -6.96 65.88
C PRO A 33 -11.64 -5.97 65.93
N SER A 34 -10.52 -6.37 66.55
CA SER A 34 -9.31 -5.55 66.66
C SER A 34 -8.55 -5.38 65.34
N LEU A 35 -8.83 -6.24 64.35
CA LEU A 35 -8.17 -6.28 63.05
C LEU A 35 -9.09 -5.86 61.90
N GLU A 36 -10.35 -5.54 62.20
CA GLU A 36 -11.36 -5.15 61.22
C GLU A 36 -10.95 -3.91 60.42
N CYS A 37 -10.18 -3.00 61.04
CA CYS A 37 -9.65 -1.80 60.38
C CYS A 37 -8.76 -2.11 59.17
N TYR A 38 -8.09 -3.26 59.13
CA TYR A 38 -7.23 -3.67 58.01
C TYR A 38 -8.00 -4.35 56.87
N ARG A 39 -9.27 -4.70 57.07
CA ARG A 39 -10.08 -5.43 56.09
C ARG A 39 -10.23 -4.68 54.77
N GLN A 40 -10.50 -3.37 54.84
CA GLN A 40 -10.67 -2.52 53.65
C GLN A 40 -9.37 -2.45 52.84
N MET A 41 -8.22 -2.37 53.51
CA MET A 41 -6.91 -2.34 52.87
C MET A 41 -6.65 -3.62 52.05
N PHE A 42 -6.90 -4.80 52.63
CA PHE A 42 -6.71 -6.08 51.93
C PHE A 42 -7.74 -6.31 50.82
N SER A 43 -8.97 -5.81 50.97
CA SER A 43 -9.97 -5.78 49.90
C SER A 43 -9.45 -4.98 48.69
N PHE A 44 -8.92 -3.78 48.91
CA PHE A 44 -8.37 -2.94 47.85
C PHE A 44 -7.22 -3.63 47.09
N TYR A 45 -6.30 -4.29 47.80
CA TYR A 45 -5.21 -5.04 47.15
C TYR A 45 -5.71 -6.21 46.31
N SER A 46 -6.77 -6.90 46.74
CA SER A 46 -7.37 -7.97 45.95
C SER A 46 -7.98 -7.44 44.65
N GLU A 47 -8.64 -6.28 44.70
CA GLU A 47 -9.23 -5.63 43.53
C GLU A 47 -8.17 -5.15 42.53
N LEU A 48 -7.07 -4.54 43.02
CA LEU A 48 -5.94 -4.16 42.16
C LEU A 48 -5.36 -5.38 41.43
N ALA A 49 -5.17 -6.50 42.14
CA ALA A 49 -4.68 -7.73 41.54
C ALA A 49 -5.63 -8.28 40.46
N HIS A 50 -6.95 -8.15 40.65
CA HIS A 50 -7.95 -8.51 39.65
C HIS A 50 -7.93 -7.57 38.43
N ARG A 51 -7.86 -6.25 38.64
CA ARG A 51 -7.76 -5.25 37.57
C ARG A 51 -6.50 -5.42 36.73
N GLN A 52 -5.37 -5.72 37.37
CA GLN A 52 -4.10 -5.96 36.70
C GLN A 52 -4.15 -7.24 35.84
N LYS A 53 -4.80 -8.31 36.32
CA LYS A 53 -5.05 -9.52 35.51
C LYS A 53 -5.96 -9.25 34.31
N ALA A 54 -7.00 -8.43 34.48
CA ALA A 54 -7.89 -8.01 33.39
C ALA A 54 -7.15 -7.14 32.34
N CYS A 55 -6.25 -6.25 32.77
CA CYS A 55 -5.42 -5.46 31.87
C CYS A 55 -4.39 -6.32 31.10
N ASN A 56 -3.82 -7.33 31.76
CA ASN A 56 -2.91 -8.30 31.12
C ASN A 56 -3.62 -9.30 30.18
N THR A 57 -4.96 -9.25 30.12
CA THR A 57 -5.78 -9.91 29.10
C THR A 57 -6.19 -8.96 27.99
N ALA A 58 -5.34 -7.95 27.70
CA ALA A 58 -5.42 -7.18 26.46
C ALA A 58 -5.65 -8.14 25.28
N PRO A 59 -6.58 -7.83 24.36
CA PRO A 59 -6.85 -8.69 23.23
C PRO A 59 -5.53 -8.88 22.49
N ARG A 60 -5.00 -10.11 22.52
CA ARG A 60 -3.90 -10.50 21.64
C ARG A 60 -4.40 -10.28 20.22
N PHE A 61 -4.00 -9.17 19.61
CA PHE A 61 -4.16 -9.01 18.17
C PHE A 61 -3.50 -10.23 17.55
N LYS A 62 -4.31 -11.12 16.98
CA LYS A 62 -3.82 -12.28 16.25
C LYS A 62 -2.98 -11.70 15.12
N SER A 63 -1.67 -11.71 15.30
CA SER A 63 -0.72 -11.32 14.27
C SER A 63 -1.06 -12.16 13.05
N ARG A 64 -1.64 -11.53 12.03
CA ARG A 64 -1.96 -12.20 10.77
C ARG A 64 -0.64 -12.79 10.27
N SER A 65 -0.66 -14.05 9.86
CA SER A 65 0.55 -14.79 9.49
C SER A 65 1.45 -13.95 8.59
N ARG A 66 2.76 -13.88 8.91
CA ARG A 66 3.77 -13.18 8.09
C ARG A 66 3.71 -13.63 6.62
N ARG A 67 3.26 -14.87 6.37
CA ARG A 67 3.03 -15.41 5.02
C ARG A 67 1.93 -14.64 4.29
N VAL A 68 0.81 -14.34 4.94
CA VAL A 68 -0.30 -13.56 4.34
C VAL A 68 0.15 -12.14 4.03
N PHE A 69 0.89 -11.50 4.95
CA PHE A 69 1.47 -10.19 4.69
C PHE A 69 2.48 -10.20 3.54
N ALA A 70 3.31 -11.24 3.43
CA ALA A 70 4.25 -11.38 2.32
C ALA A 70 3.52 -11.50 0.97
N TRP A 71 2.46 -12.31 0.89
CA TRP A 71 1.65 -12.43 -0.34
C TRP A 71 0.94 -11.12 -0.71
N ILE A 72 0.39 -10.39 0.26
CA ILE A 72 -0.28 -9.10 0.02
C ILE A 72 0.74 -8.04 -0.45
N SER A 73 1.91 -7.99 0.18
CA SER A 73 2.98 -7.05 -0.17
C SER A 73 3.46 -7.27 -1.60
N SER A 74 3.69 -8.52 -2.00
CA SER A 74 4.08 -8.86 -3.37
C SER A 74 3.00 -8.49 -4.39
N ALA A 75 1.72 -8.78 -4.08
CA ALA A 75 0.61 -8.43 -4.96
C ALA A 75 0.47 -6.91 -5.13
N ALA A 76 0.66 -6.12 -4.07
CA ALA A 76 0.61 -4.66 -4.13
C ALA A 76 1.74 -4.08 -5.01
N ALA A 77 2.96 -4.61 -4.91
CA ALA A 77 4.08 -4.17 -5.74
C ALA A 77 3.83 -4.42 -7.24
N VAL A 78 3.30 -5.61 -7.60
CA VAL A 78 2.95 -5.92 -8.98
C VAL A 78 1.81 -5.02 -9.48
N ALA A 79 0.78 -4.80 -8.67
CA ALA A 79 -0.34 -3.93 -9.03
C ALA A 79 0.11 -2.47 -9.27
N LEU A 80 1.07 -1.96 -8.48
CA LEU A 80 1.63 -0.63 -8.69
C LEU A 80 2.42 -0.52 -9.99
N LEU A 81 3.24 -1.53 -10.33
CA LEU A 81 3.98 -1.55 -11.58
C LEU A 81 3.05 -1.64 -12.80
N VAL A 82 2.04 -2.51 -12.74
CA VAL A 82 1.04 -2.64 -13.80
C VAL A 82 0.22 -1.36 -13.93
N GLY A 83 -0.26 -0.79 -12.82
CA GLY A 83 -1.02 0.45 -12.81
C GLY A 83 -0.21 1.63 -13.37
N ALA A 84 1.06 1.75 -12.98
CA ALA A 84 1.96 2.78 -13.51
C ALA A 84 2.23 2.58 -15.00
N GLY A 85 2.53 1.35 -15.44
CA GLY A 85 2.77 1.04 -16.85
C GLY A 85 1.56 1.31 -17.74
N LEU A 86 0.36 0.90 -17.30
CA LEU A 86 -0.89 1.20 -17.99
C LEU A 86 -1.15 2.71 -18.03
N SER A 87 -0.96 3.42 -16.90
CA SER A 87 -1.16 4.88 -16.85
C SER A 87 -0.28 5.61 -17.87
N GLN A 88 1.00 5.25 -17.98
CA GLN A 88 1.91 5.85 -18.97
C GLN A 88 1.48 5.54 -20.41
N HIS A 89 1.02 4.31 -20.67
CA HIS A 89 0.55 3.90 -21.99
C HIS A 89 -0.72 4.66 -22.41
N PHE A 90 -1.67 4.86 -21.49
CA PHE A 90 -2.88 5.63 -21.79
C PHE A 90 -2.59 7.13 -21.96
N SER A 91 -1.68 7.72 -21.16
CA SER A 91 -1.30 9.13 -21.31
C SER A 91 -0.59 9.45 -22.62
N GLN A 92 0.17 8.51 -23.20
CA GLN A 92 0.86 8.75 -24.48
C GLN A 92 -0.11 8.92 -25.67
N ALA A 93 -1.28 8.29 -25.63
CA ALA A 93 -2.30 8.46 -26.66
C ALA A 93 -2.93 9.87 -26.61
N ASP A 94 -3.13 10.41 -25.42
CA ASP A 94 -3.67 11.76 -25.22
C ASP A 94 -2.66 12.86 -25.60
N ASP A 95 -1.37 12.65 -25.29
CA ASP A 95 -0.31 13.62 -25.64
C ASP A 95 -0.18 13.78 -27.17
N LEU A 96 -0.21 12.69 -27.93
CA LEU A 96 -0.13 12.76 -29.40
C LEU A 96 -1.36 13.48 -29.98
N ALA A 97 -2.56 13.19 -29.47
CA ALA A 97 -3.77 13.91 -29.87
C ALA A 97 -3.67 15.42 -29.55
N SER A 98 -3.02 15.79 -28.44
CA SER A 98 -2.86 17.19 -28.04
C SER A 98 -1.90 17.99 -28.94
N PHE A 99 -0.81 17.39 -29.42
CA PHE A 99 0.14 18.08 -30.32
C PHE A 99 -0.46 18.40 -31.69
N TYR A 100 -1.40 17.57 -32.14
CA TYR A 100 -2.09 17.75 -33.42
C TYR A 100 -3.49 18.37 -33.23
N ALA A 101 -3.87 18.74 -32.00
CA ALA A 101 -5.14 19.37 -31.70
C ALA A 101 -5.25 20.73 -32.39
N GLY A 102 -6.01 20.78 -33.48
CA GLY A 102 -6.23 21.98 -34.30
C GLY A 102 -5.56 21.93 -35.67
N SER A 103 -4.68 20.96 -35.92
CA SER A 103 -4.13 20.69 -37.26
C SER A 103 -5.18 20.03 -38.16
N TYR A 104 -5.16 20.36 -39.44
CA TYR A 104 -6.01 19.75 -40.45
C TYR A 104 -5.29 19.63 -41.79
N ALA A 105 -5.65 18.63 -42.58
CA ALA A 105 -5.16 18.45 -43.95
C ALA A 105 -6.33 18.57 -44.92
N THR A 106 -6.09 19.11 -46.12
CA THR A 106 -7.11 19.12 -47.18
C THR A 106 -6.65 18.22 -48.31
N VAL A 107 -7.34 17.09 -48.48
CA VAL A 107 -7.04 16.11 -49.52
C VAL A 107 -8.27 16.00 -50.42
N ASN A 108 -8.10 16.25 -51.72
CA ASN A 108 -9.20 16.21 -52.71
C ASN A 108 -10.42 17.08 -52.33
N GLY A 109 -10.17 18.26 -51.72
CA GLY A 109 -11.22 19.19 -51.29
C GLY A 109 -11.97 18.78 -50.02
N LYS A 110 -11.62 17.64 -49.39
CA LYS A 110 -12.17 17.22 -48.09
C LYS A 110 -11.18 17.55 -46.98
N ARG A 111 -11.70 18.14 -45.89
CA ARG A 111 -10.89 18.50 -44.72
C ARG A 111 -10.81 17.30 -43.78
N LEU A 112 -9.61 16.77 -43.59
CA LEU A 112 -9.29 15.72 -42.62
C LEU A 112 -8.95 16.40 -41.28
N THR A 113 -9.65 15.97 -40.24
CA THR A 113 -9.45 16.45 -38.87
C THR A 113 -9.09 15.32 -37.90
N ASP A 114 -9.28 14.06 -38.31
CA ASP A 114 -8.83 12.91 -37.55
C ASP A 114 -7.32 12.74 -37.72
N ILE A 115 -6.61 12.54 -36.61
CA ILE A 115 -5.15 12.42 -36.61
C ILE A 115 -4.70 11.18 -37.40
N GLU A 116 -5.45 10.08 -37.33
CA GLU A 116 -5.08 8.85 -38.03
C GLU A 116 -5.18 9.04 -39.55
N ASP A 117 -6.21 9.73 -40.01
CA ASP A 117 -6.39 10.07 -41.42
C ASP A 117 -5.33 11.05 -41.92
N ILE A 118 -4.96 12.04 -41.10
CA ILE A 118 -3.90 13.01 -41.43
C ILE A 118 -2.54 12.29 -41.56
N LEU A 119 -2.20 11.43 -40.60
CA LEU A 119 -0.93 10.67 -40.64
C LEU A 119 -0.87 9.72 -41.84
N LYS A 120 -2.00 9.06 -42.15
CA LYS A 120 -2.09 8.19 -43.32
C LYS A 120 -1.91 8.95 -44.62
N ALA A 121 -2.59 10.10 -44.77
CA ALA A 121 -2.45 10.94 -45.94
C ALA A 121 -1.01 11.45 -46.12
N GLN A 122 -0.32 11.76 -45.02
CA GLN A 122 1.08 12.16 -45.05
C GLN A 122 2.00 11.01 -45.50
N ALA A 123 1.80 9.80 -44.96
CA ALA A 123 2.57 8.63 -45.38
C ALA A 123 2.35 8.27 -46.88
N GLU A 124 1.13 8.41 -47.37
CA GLU A 124 0.81 8.20 -48.80
C GLU A 124 1.49 9.24 -49.70
N ALA A 125 1.53 10.51 -49.27
CA ALA A 125 2.20 11.59 -49.99
C ALA A 125 3.72 11.37 -50.02
N ASP A 126 4.33 11.01 -48.89
CA ASP A 126 5.77 10.73 -48.81
C ASP A 126 6.15 9.56 -49.72
N ALA A 127 5.37 8.48 -49.69
CA ALA A 127 5.57 7.33 -50.57
C ALA A 127 5.40 7.69 -52.05
N PHE A 128 4.50 8.63 -52.38
CA PHE A 128 4.35 9.12 -53.74
C PHE A 128 5.57 9.94 -54.20
N CYS A 129 6.05 10.87 -53.36
CA CYS A 129 7.23 11.67 -53.66
C CYS A 129 8.45 10.79 -53.92
N GLN A 130 8.72 9.80 -53.05
CA GLN A 130 9.83 8.86 -53.23
C GLN A 130 9.76 8.13 -54.56
N ARG A 131 8.58 7.64 -54.96
CA ARG A 131 8.42 6.97 -56.26
C ARG A 131 8.73 7.89 -57.44
N VAL A 132 8.30 9.15 -57.37
CA VAL A 132 8.57 10.13 -58.44
C VAL A 132 10.06 10.45 -58.50
N GLU A 133 10.72 10.59 -57.35
CA GLU A 133 12.16 10.82 -57.27
C GLU A 133 12.95 9.64 -57.84
N ASP A 134 12.60 8.40 -57.47
CA ASP A 134 13.22 7.18 -57.99
C ASP A 134 13.04 7.06 -59.52
N MET A 135 11.85 7.37 -60.02
CA MET A 135 11.58 7.39 -61.47
C MET A 135 12.42 8.45 -62.19
N ALA A 136 12.50 9.66 -61.63
CA ALA A 136 13.29 10.74 -62.21
C ALA A 136 14.80 10.41 -62.21
N ALA A 137 15.30 9.77 -61.14
CA ALA A 137 16.68 9.30 -61.07
C ALA A 137 16.97 8.22 -62.13
N ALA A 138 16.09 7.24 -62.29
CA ALA A 138 16.23 6.19 -63.30
C ALA A 138 16.18 6.73 -64.73
N ASP A 139 15.28 7.67 -65.03
CA ASP A 139 15.20 8.32 -66.34
C ASP A 139 16.45 9.17 -66.62
N PHE A 140 16.99 9.85 -65.60
CA PHE A 140 18.24 10.59 -65.72
C PHE A 140 19.43 9.66 -66.03
N GLU A 141 19.57 8.56 -65.30
CA GLU A 141 20.60 7.55 -65.58
C GLU A 141 20.47 6.99 -67.00
N ARG A 142 19.25 6.67 -67.44
CA ARG A 142 18.99 6.20 -68.80
C ARG A 142 19.46 7.22 -69.86
N LEU A 143 19.09 8.49 -69.71
CA LEU A 143 19.48 9.55 -70.66
C LEU A 143 21.00 9.82 -70.68
N THR A 144 21.68 9.66 -69.54
CA THR A 144 23.15 9.75 -69.50
C THR A 144 23.83 8.55 -70.17
N SER A 145 23.30 7.34 -69.99
CA SER A 145 23.83 6.14 -70.64
C SER A 145 23.64 6.16 -72.17
N GLU A 146 22.48 6.61 -72.66
CA GLU A 146 22.16 6.68 -74.09
C GLU A 146 22.96 7.76 -74.84
N ASN A 147 23.36 8.85 -74.16
CA ASN A 147 24.27 9.86 -74.74
C ASN A 147 25.74 9.45 -74.71
N LEU A 148 26.15 8.51 -73.85
CA LEU A 148 27.54 8.05 -73.78
C LEU A 148 27.87 7.02 -74.88
N GLU A 149 26.85 6.41 -75.50
CA GLU A 149 26.97 5.43 -76.59
C GLU A 149 26.84 6.01 -78.01
N ARG A 150 26.70 7.35 -78.16
CA ARG A 150 26.77 8.06 -79.45
C ARG A 150 28.08 8.82 -79.61
#